data_AF-A0A1Y4HYU6-F1
#
_entry.id   AF-A0A1Y4HYU6-F1
#
_cell.length_a   1.000
_cell.length_b   1.000
_cell.length_c   1.000
_cell.angle_alpha   90.00
_cell.angle_beta   90.00
_cell.angle_gamma   90.00
#
_symmetry.space_group_name_H-M   'P 1'
#
loop_
_entity.id
_entity.type
_entity.pdbx_description
1 polymer ?
#
loop_
_entity_poly.entity_id
_entity_poly.type
_entity_poly.pdbx_seq_one_letter_code
_entity_poly.pdbx_strand_id
1 'polypeptide(L)'
;MKISKIQRGEHFSFSGFRWLAIEPTGSGTYALLDSVPELLKRRPFANLSTRRGKDLSDWKNSLARYVLRHTFLPELLSQNDQHAELLEMTVDLTALDGTGSSTFEDTIALLSLSQYQKHSDVIGETHAEFWTLTRASKKILDEMLTIKSDGTVRVNADPKFSASELRPVILLAPESEVEKEVQTEDAQA
;
A
#
# COMPACT_ATOMS: atom_id res chain seq x y z
N MET A 1 15.31 6.82 15.66
CA MET A 1 16.22 7.34 14.61
C MET A 1 15.41 8.03 13.52
N LYS A 2 16.00 8.88 12.67
CA LYS A 2 15.25 9.62 11.65
C LYS A 2 15.02 8.76 10.39
N ILE A 3 13.83 8.81 9.80
CA ILE A 3 13.51 8.05 8.59
C ILE A 3 14.42 8.43 7.40
N SER A 4 14.91 9.66 7.35
CA SER A 4 15.90 10.12 6.36
C SER A 4 17.22 9.34 6.37
N LYS A 5 17.49 8.56 7.42
CA LYS A 5 18.67 7.69 7.55
C LYS A 5 18.41 6.24 7.16
N ILE A 6 17.15 5.87 6.92
CA ILE A 6 16.78 4.52 6.46
C ILE A 6 16.99 4.46 4.95
N GLN A 7 17.72 3.44 4.50
CA GLN A 7 17.99 3.23 3.08
C GLN A 7 16.84 2.48 2.40
N ARG A 8 16.73 2.63 1.09
CA ARG A 8 15.81 1.82 0.28
C ARG A 8 16.10 0.33 0.46
N GLY A 9 15.07 -0.45 0.73
CA GLY A 9 15.16 -1.89 1.01
C GLY A 9 15.33 -2.23 2.49
N GLU A 10 15.59 -1.24 3.36
CA GLU A 10 15.68 -1.48 4.80
C GLU A 10 14.29 -1.54 5.45
N HIS A 11 14.18 -2.40 6.46
CA HIS A 11 13.01 -2.51 7.31
C HIS A 11 13.14 -1.62 8.55
N PHE A 12 12.02 -1.10 9.01
CA PHE A 12 11.91 -0.31 10.23
C PHE A 12 10.55 -0.51 10.89
N SER A 13 10.48 -0.21 12.18
CA SER A 13 9.25 -0.19 12.95
C SER A 13 8.75 1.25 13.10
N PHE A 14 7.45 1.43 12.87
CA PHE A 14 6.74 2.70 13.05
C PHE A 14 5.32 2.42 13.52
N SER A 15 4.95 3.03 14.66
CA SER A 15 3.63 2.89 15.29
C SER A 15 3.22 1.42 15.47
N GLY A 16 4.13 0.57 15.98
CA GLY A 16 3.87 -0.86 16.24
C GLY A 16 3.84 -1.77 15.00
N PHE A 17 4.03 -1.23 13.80
CA PHE A 17 4.04 -2.00 12.55
C PHE A 17 5.42 -2.01 11.90
N ARG A 18 5.70 -3.09 11.17
CA ARG A 18 6.91 -3.26 10.36
C ARG A 18 6.70 -2.74 8.94
N TRP A 19 7.60 -1.87 8.50
CA TRP A 19 7.55 -1.19 7.20
C TRP A 19 8.84 -1.42 6.42
N LEU A 20 8.72 -1.45 5.11
CA LEU A 20 9.81 -1.46 4.14
C LEU A 20 9.97 -0.07 3.53
N ALA A 21 11.15 0.54 3.62
CA ALA A 21 11.43 1.78 2.90
C ALA A 21 11.62 1.48 1.41
N ILE A 22 10.70 1.94 0.56
CA ILE A 22 10.73 1.66 -0.89
C ILE A 22 11.31 2.82 -1.69
N GLU A 23 11.15 4.07 -1.24
CA GLU A 23 11.65 5.23 -1.97
C GLU A 23 11.93 6.43 -1.05
N PRO A 24 13.19 6.62 -0.62
CA PRO A 24 13.64 7.87 -0.03
C PRO A 24 13.64 9.00 -1.06
N THR A 25 13.05 10.14 -0.72
CA THR A 25 13.00 11.35 -1.54
C THR A 25 13.45 12.57 -0.72
N GLY A 26 13.58 13.72 -1.35
CA GLY A 26 13.86 14.97 -0.62
C GLY A 26 12.71 15.43 0.27
N SER A 27 11.47 15.01 -0.02
CA SER A 27 10.27 15.41 0.74
C SER A 27 9.87 14.41 1.81
N GLY A 28 10.40 13.18 1.80
CA GLY A 28 10.05 12.14 2.74
C GLY A 28 10.52 10.77 2.29
N THR A 29 10.02 9.72 2.92
CA THR A 29 10.27 8.33 2.48
C THR A 29 8.96 7.60 2.29
N TYR A 30 8.75 7.09 1.08
CA TYR A 30 7.66 6.16 0.83
C TYR A 30 7.97 4.83 1.50
N ALA A 31 7.02 4.33 2.27
CA ALA A 31 7.14 3.08 3.00
C ALA A 31 5.94 2.18 2.71
N LEU A 32 6.22 0.91 2.44
CA LEU A 32 5.23 -0.13 2.23
C LEU A 32 5.08 -0.94 3.52
N LEU A 33 3.85 -1.22 3.94
CA LEU A 33 3.62 -2.11 5.07
C LEU A 33 4.12 -3.52 4.71
N ASP A 34 5.01 -4.06 5.53
CA ASP A 34 5.60 -5.37 5.29
C ASP A 34 4.73 -6.48 5.90
N SER A 35 4.53 -6.40 7.22
CA SER A 35 3.70 -7.34 7.97
C SER A 35 2.26 -6.84 8.06
N VAL A 36 1.39 -7.39 7.21
CA VAL A 36 -0.03 -6.98 7.13
C VAL A 36 -0.83 -7.53 8.32
N PRO A 37 -1.49 -6.69 9.14
CA PRO A 37 -2.31 -7.15 10.26
C PRO A 37 -3.62 -7.76 9.81
N GLU A 38 -4.23 -8.61 10.65
CA GLU A 38 -5.50 -9.31 10.36
C GLU A 38 -6.62 -8.39 9.90
N LEU A 39 -6.66 -7.15 10.40
CA LEU A 39 -7.65 -6.14 9.99
C LEU A 39 -7.64 -5.90 8.46
N LEU A 40 -6.48 -6.00 7.82
CA LEU A 40 -6.26 -5.71 6.40
C LEU A 40 -6.18 -6.96 5.52
N LYS A 41 -6.13 -8.15 6.13
CA LYS A 41 -6.13 -9.41 5.40
C LYS A 41 -7.51 -9.76 4.86
N ARG A 42 -7.54 -10.47 3.73
CA ARG A 42 -8.78 -11.00 3.13
C ARG A 42 -9.86 -9.92 2.99
N ARG A 43 -9.48 -8.77 2.43
CA ARG A 43 -10.40 -7.64 2.22
C ARG A 43 -10.68 -7.46 0.74
N PRO A 44 -11.95 -7.25 0.35
CA PRO A 44 -12.24 -6.90 -1.02
C PRO A 44 -11.89 -5.44 -1.29
N PHE A 45 -11.62 -5.12 -2.55
CA PHE A 45 -11.40 -3.75 -2.97
C PHE A 45 -12.70 -2.94 -2.94
N ALA A 46 -13.80 -3.52 -3.43
CA ALA A 46 -15.12 -2.91 -3.50
C ALA A 46 -16.08 -3.46 -2.45
N ASN A 47 -17.14 -2.70 -2.16
CA ASN A 47 -18.21 -3.17 -1.28
C ASN A 47 -19.01 -4.29 -1.97
N LEU A 48 -19.31 -5.36 -1.23
CA LEU A 48 -20.12 -6.49 -1.71
C LEU A 48 -21.57 -6.09 -2.07
N SER A 49 -22.11 -5.00 -1.49
CA SER A 49 -23.50 -4.59 -1.63
C SER A 49 -23.78 -3.65 -2.82
N THR A 50 -22.84 -3.48 -3.75
CA THR A 50 -23.00 -2.54 -4.86
C THR A 50 -24.02 -3.02 -5.88
N ARG A 51 -24.94 -2.12 -6.28
CA ARG A 51 -25.89 -2.36 -7.37
C ARG A 51 -25.15 -2.60 -8.70
N ARG A 52 -25.79 -3.33 -9.64
CA ARG A 52 -25.28 -3.48 -11.01
C ARG A 52 -25.02 -2.11 -11.65
N GLY A 53 -23.93 -1.98 -12.39
CA GLY A 53 -23.55 -0.78 -13.14
C GLY A 53 -22.76 0.28 -12.36
N LYS A 54 -22.39 0.03 -11.11
CA LYS A 54 -21.46 0.90 -10.36
C LYS A 54 -20.00 0.56 -10.74
N ASP A 55 -19.16 1.57 -10.81
CA ASP A 55 -17.71 1.43 -10.91
C ASP A 55 -17.14 0.84 -9.60
N LEU A 56 -16.82 -0.45 -9.61
CA LEU A 56 -16.24 -1.19 -8.49
C LEU A 56 -14.73 -0.99 -8.40
N SER A 57 -14.10 -0.59 -9.50
CA SER A 57 -12.68 -0.27 -9.59
C SER A 57 -12.38 1.21 -9.30
N ASP A 58 -13.31 1.94 -8.68
CA ASP A 58 -13.11 3.35 -8.30
C ASP A 58 -12.47 3.47 -6.91
N TRP A 59 -11.18 3.79 -6.87
CA TRP A 59 -10.42 4.01 -5.63
C TRP A 59 -11.12 4.99 -4.67
N LYS A 60 -11.63 6.12 -5.19
CA LYS A 60 -12.15 7.23 -4.37
C LYS A 60 -13.34 6.81 -3.52
N ASN A 61 -14.13 5.87 -4.02
CA ASN A 61 -15.33 5.32 -3.40
C ASN A 61 -15.20 3.83 -3.03
N SER A 62 -13.97 3.30 -3.00
CA SER A 62 -13.69 1.90 -2.72
C SER A 62 -13.84 1.56 -1.24
N LEU A 63 -14.12 0.29 -0.95
CA LEU A 63 -14.08 -0.21 0.43
C LEU A 63 -12.64 -0.25 0.95
N ALA A 64 -11.68 -0.60 0.08
CA ALA A 64 -10.25 -0.59 0.39
C ALA A 64 -9.82 0.75 0.99
N ARG A 65 -10.08 1.85 0.28
CA ARG A 65 -9.77 3.21 0.74
C ARG A 65 -10.48 3.54 2.05
N TYR A 66 -11.75 3.17 2.17
CA TYR A 66 -12.51 3.40 3.39
C TYR A 66 -11.87 2.72 4.61
N VAL A 67 -11.51 1.43 4.49
CA VAL A 67 -10.86 0.66 5.56
C VAL A 67 -9.50 1.27 5.91
N LEU A 68 -8.68 1.60 4.90
CA LEU A 68 -7.38 2.23 5.15
C LEU A 68 -7.54 3.58 5.86
N ARG A 69 -8.44 4.45 5.40
CA ARG A 69 -8.57 5.82 5.89
C ARG A 69 -9.30 5.92 7.22
N HIS A 70 -10.34 5.12 7.43
CA HIS A 70 -11.26 5.27 8.57
C HIS A 70 -11.11 4.19 9.63
N THR A 71 -10.30 3.16 9.38
CA THR A 71 -10.04 2.10 10.36
C THR A 71 -8.57 1.99 10.67
N PHE A 72 -7.72 1.76 9.66
CA PHE A 72 -6.30 1.51 9.89
C PHE A 72 -5.49 2.80 10.17
N LEU A 73 -5.71 3.88 9.43
CA LEU A 73 -4.98 5.15 9.65
C LEU A 73 -5.20 5.73 11.06
N PRO A 74 -6.43 5.75 11.62
CA PRO A 74 -6.63 6.16 13.02
C PRO A 74 -5.90 5.25 14.02
N GLU A 75 -5.87 3.94 13.79
CA GLU A 75 -5.12 2.99 14.64
C GLU A 75 -3.62 3.29 14.59
N LEU A 76 -3.08 3.49 13.38
CA LEU A 76 -1.69 3.87 13.15
C LEU A 76 -1.33 5.17 13.89
N LEU A 77 -2.17 6.20 13.77
CA LEU A 77 -1.96 7.49 14.42
C LEU A 77 -2.12 7.44 15.94
N SER A 78 -2.96 6.53 16.46
CA SER A 78 -3.15 6.37 17.91
C SER A 78 -1.95 5.73 18.61
N GLN A 79 -1.13 4.99 17.86
CA GLN A 79 0.11 4.37 18.35
C GLN A 79 1.35 5.22 18.03
N ASN A 80 1.15 6.40 17.44
CA ASN A 80 2.22 7.32 17.07
C ASN A 80 2.67 8.15 18.28
N ASP A 81 3.32 7.49 19.23
CA ASP A 81 4.00 8.14 20.35
C ASP A 81 5.31 8.84 19.90
N GLN A 82 5.72 8.56 18.66
CA GLN A 82 6.91 9.07 18.01
C GLN A 82 6.58 10.43 17.37
N HIS A 83 7.53 11.37 17.36
CA HIS A 83 7.38 12.66 16.65
C HIS A 83 7.44 12.48 15.12
N ALA A 84 6.64 11.56 14.59
CA ALA A 84 6.57 11.21 13.18
C ALA A 84 5.37 11.87 12.52
N GLU A 85 5.61 12.37 11.31
CA GLU A 85 4.63 13.10 10.52
C GLU A 85 4.34 12.31 9.24
N LEU A 86 3.07 11.96 9.03
CA LEU A 86 2.58 11.41 7.79
C LEU A 86 2.22 12.55 6.83
N LEU A 87 2.74 12.46 5.61
CA LEU A 87 2.50 13.43 4.55
C LEU A 87 1.41 12.94 3.59
N GLU A 88 0.72 13.88 2.94
CA GLU A 88 -0.09 13.57 1.78
C GLU A 88 0.79 13.17 0.59
N MET A 89 0.32 12.18 -0.16
CA MET A 89 0.98 11.70 -1.36
C MET A 89 0.05 11.81 -2.56
N THR A 90 0.60 12.28 -3.68
CA THR A 90 -0.07 12.24 -4.97
C THR A 90 -0.04 10.81 -5.50
N VAL A 91 -1.20 10.17 -5.61
CA VAL A 91 -1.35 8.83 -6.18
C VAL A 91 -1.81 8.90 -7.63
N ASP A 92 -1.21 8.06 -8.48
CA ASP A 92 -1.59 7.90 -9.88
C ASP A 92 -2.68 6.83 -10.02
N LEU A 93 -3.84 7.23 -10.56
CA LEU A 93 -4.99 6.36 -10.79
C LEU A 93 -5.17 6.01 -12.27
N THR A 94 -4.15 6.25 -13.10
CA THR A 94 -4.16 5.89 -14.51
C THR A 94 -4.33 4.37 -14.67
N ALA A 95 -5.27 3.96 -15.52
CA ALA A 95 -5.47 2.55 -15.80
C ALA A 95 -4.31 1.95 -16.60
N LEU A 96 -4.14 0.62 -16.52
CA LEU A 96 -3.10 -0.10 -17.25
C LEU A 96 -3.13 0.15 -18.76
N ASP A 97 -4.33 0.20 -19.35
CA ASP A 97 -4.52 0.47 -20.79
C ASP A 97 -4.36 1.95 -21.18
N GLY A 98 -3.99 2.83 -20.24
CA GLY A 98 -3.85 4.27 -20.42
C GLY A 98 -5.15 5.05 -20.39
N THR A 99 -6.32 4.40 -20.24
CA THR A 99 -7.59 5.11 -20.13
C THR A 99 -7.80 5.69 -18.73
N GLY A 100 -8.49 6.84 -18.64
CA GLY A 100 -8.83 7.44 -17.35
C GLY A 100 -7.60 7.82 -16.51
N SER A 101 -6.73 8.67 -17.05
CA SER A 101 -5.60 9.23 -16.30
C SER A 101 -6.08 10.34 -15.36
N SER A 102 -5.78 10.18 -14.08
CA SER A 102 -6.03 11.19 -13.05
C SER A 102 -5.13 10.95 -11.85
N THR A 103 -4.87 12.00 -11.10
CA THR A 103 -4.19 11.91 -9.81
C THR A 103 -5.16 12.18 -8.67
N PHE A 104 -4.77 11.81 -7.47
CA PHE A 104 -5.51 12.09 -6.25
C PHE A 104 -4.54 12.25 -5.07
N GLU A 105 -4.89 13.05 -4.08
CA GLU A 105 -4.09 13.21 -2.86
C GLU A 105 -4.64 12.31 -1.75
N ASP A 106 -3.78 11.51 -1.12
CA ASP A 106 -4.14 10.71 0.05
C ASP A 106 -2.97 10.58 1.03
N THR A 107 -3.26 10.45 2.32
CA THR A 107 -2.23 10.19 3.36
C THR A 107 -1.86 8.71 3.45
N ILE A 108 -2.75 7.83 2.97
CA ILE A 108 -2.57 6.38 2.94
C ILE A 108 -3.21 5.82 1.67
N ALA A 109 -2.48 4.95 0.97
CA ALA A 109 -2.96 4.38 -0.29
C ALA A 109 -2.45 2.95 -0.48
N LEU A 110 -2.75 2.33 -1.63
CA LEU A 110 -2.09 1.10 -2.07
C LEU A 110 -1.00 1.46 -3.08
N LEU A 111 -0.11 0.52 -3.41
CA LEU A 111 0.82 0.70 -4.55
C LEU A 111 0.05 0.77 -5.86
N SER A 112 0.47 1.65 -6.77
CA SER A 112 0.18 1.49 -8.18
C SER A 112 1.01 0.33 -8.77
N LEU A 113 0.59 -0.20 -9.92
CA LEU A 113 1.41 -1.18 -10.65
C LEU A 113 2.79 -0.60 -11.00
N SER A 114 2.86 0.66 -11.42
CA SER A 114 4.13 1.31 -11.79
C SER A 114 5.07 1.45 -10.60
N GLN A 115 4.56 1.78 -9.41
CA GLN A 115 5.34 1.81 -8.18
C GLN A 115 5.82 0.40 -7.79
N TYR A 116 4.95 -0.62 -7.90
CA TYR A 116 5.36 -2.00 -7.66
C TYR A 116 6.48 -2.44 -8.61
N GLN A 117 6.35 -2.20 -9.92
CA GLN A 117 7.36 -2.57 -10.90
C GLN A 117 8.70 -1.89 -10.63
N LYS A 118 8.68 -0.59 -10.30
CA LYS A 118 9.87 0.21 -9.94
C LYS A 118 10.58 -0.33 -8.71
N HIS A 119 9.85 -0.93 -7.77
CA HIS A 119 10.36 -1.36 -6.46
C HIS A 119 10.31 -2.87 -6.22
N SER A 120 10.05 -3.65 -7.27
CA SER A 120 9.89 -5.10 -7.19
C SER A 120 11.15 -5.82 -6.70
N ASP A 121 12.33 -5.24 -6.95
CA ASP A 121 13.63 -5.73 -6.49
C ASP A 121 13.80 -5.69 -4.97
N VAL A 122 13.11 -4.78 -4.27
CA VAL A 122 13.17 -4.68 -2.79
C VAL A 122 11.90 -5.19 -2.11
N ILE A 123 10.75 -5.18 -2.78
CA ILE A 123 9.52 -5.76 -2.25
C ILE A 123 9.64 -7.28 -2.19
N GLY A 124 10.23 -7.91 -3.21
CA GLY A 124 10.46 -9.34 -3.26
C GLY A 124 9.18 -10.18 -3.27
N GLU A 125 9.33 -11.46 -2.93
CA GLU A 125 8.20 -12.37 -2.73
C GLU A 125 7.43 -12.00 -1.47
N THR A 126 6.10 -12.11 -1.53
CA THR A 126 5.22 -11.80 -0.41
C THR A 126 4.42 -13.04 0.01
N HIS A 127 3.86 -13.03 1.21
CA HIS A 127 3.10 -14.17 1.71
C HIS A 127 1.69 -14.29 1.13
N ALA A 128 1.17 -13.25 0.47
CA ALA A 128 -0.21 -13.21 -0.01
C ALA A 128 -0.38 -12.28 -1.22
N GLU A 129 -1.41 -12.55 -2.02
CA GLU A 129 -1.84 -11.65 -3.10
C GLU A 129 -2.35 -10.33 -2.50
N PHE A 130 -1.97 -9.19 -3.06
CA PHE A 130 -2.40 -7.87 -2.59
C PHE A 130 -2.97 -6.99 -3.70
N TRP A 131 -3.91 -6.12 -3.32
CA TRP A 131 -4.53 -5.16 -4.22
C TRP A 131 -3.58 -4.03 -4.62
N THR A 132 -3.72 -3.54 -5.86
CA THR A 132 -3.09 -2.30 -6.31
C THR A 132 -4.11 -1.17 -6.47
N LEU A 133 -3.65 0.06 -6.65
CA LEU A 133 -4.50 1.18 -7.10
C LEU A 133 -4.90 1.05 -8.58
N THR A 134 -4.14 0.29 -9.36
CA THR A 134 -4.27 0.27 -10.81
C THR A 134 -5.42 -0.64 -11.21
N ARG A 135 -6.36 -0.07 -11.99
CA ARG A 135 -7.41 -0.82 -12.68
C ARG A 135 -6.94 -1.24 -14.08
N ALA A 136 -7.55 -2.27 -14.66
CA ALA A 136 -7.21 -2.72 -16.01
C ALA A 136 -7.54 -1.67 -17.08
N SER A 137 -8.77 -1.14 -17.01
CA SER A 137 -9.30 -0.13 -17.92
C SER A 137 -10.36 0.72 -17.22
N LYS A 138 -10.52 1.98 -17.62
CA LYS A 138 -11.68 2.81 -17.20
C LYS A 138 -12.98 2.36 -17.86
N LYS A 139 -12.90 1.58 -18.95
CA LYS A 139 -14.06 1.03 -19.67
C LYS A 139 -14.63 -0.21 -18.99
N ILE A 140 -13.82 -0.89 -18.17
CA ILE A 140 -14.22 -2.09 -17.43
C ILE A 140 -14.38 -1.70 -15.97
N LEU A 141 -15.61 -1.79 -15.46
CA LEU A 141 -15.99 -1.20 -14.18
C LEU A 141 -15.70 -2.10 -12.98
N ASP A 142 -15.31 -3.35 -13.22
CA ASP A 142 -15.20 -4.41 -12.22
C ASP A 142 -13.96 -5.29 -12.41
N GLU A 143 -12.89 -4.70 -12.94
CA GLU A 143 -11.57 -5.34 -13.00
C GLU A 143 -10.50 -4.46 -12.35
N MET A 144 -9.75 -5.06 -11.45
CA MET A 144 -8.62 -4.47 -10.75
C MET A 144 -7.36 -5.31 -10.98
N LEU A 145 -6.20 -4.71 -10.76
CA LEU A 145 -4.95 -5.43 -10.72
C LEU A 145 -4.59 -5.84 -9.29
N THR A 146 -4.02 -7.03 -9.21
CA THR A 146 -3.44 -7.61 -7.99
C THR A 146 -2.05 -8.12 -8.31
N ILE A 147 -1.20 -8.17 -7.28
CA ILE A 147 0.12 -8.80 -7.33
C ILE A 147 0.04 -10.07 -6.50
N LYS A 148 0.38 -11.21 -7.10
CA LYS A 148 0.44 -12.51 -6.42
C LYS A 148 1.66 -12.59 -5.50
N SER A 149 1.67 -13.59 -4.62
CA SER A 149 2.79 -13.87 -3.70
C SER A 149 4.14 -14.02 -4.42
N ASP A 150 4.13 -14.61 -5.61
CA ASP A 150 5.31 -14.80 -6.48
C ASP A 150 5.68 -13.56 -7.33
N GLY A 151 5.00 -12.43 -7.10
CA GLY A 151 5.19 -11.18 -7.82
C GLY A 151 4.50 -11.08 -9.18
N THR A 152 3.77 -12.12 -9.62
CA THR A 152 3.03 -12.11 -10.87
C THR A 152 1.86 -11.13 -10.82
N VAL A 153 1.70 -10.32 -11.88
CA VAL A 153 0.57 -9.41 -12.04
C VAL A 153 -0.66 -10.17 -12.55
N ARG A 154 -1.79 -10.04 -11.85
CA ARG A 154 -3.10 -10.49 -12.33
C ARG A 154 -3.94 -9.26 -12.72
N VAL A 155 -4.44 -9.27 -13.96
CA VAL A 155 -5.10 -8.10 -14.58
C VAL A 155 -6.63 -8.12 -14.57
N ASN A 156 -7.25 -9.21 -14.11
CA ASN A 156 -8.70 -9.43 -14.14
C ASN A 156 -9.25 -9.87 -12.76
N ALA A 157 -8.76 -9.24 -11.69
CA ALA A 157 -9.25 -9.55 -10.35
C ALA A 157 -10.62 -8.86 -10.14
N ASP A 158 -11.64 -9.63 -9.76
CA ASP A 158 -12.95 -9.09 -9.38
C ASP A 158 -12.82 -8.37 -8.02
N PRO A 159 -13.09 -7.05 -7.97
CA PRO A 159 -12.95 -6.20 -6.78
C PRO A 159 -13.74 -6.67 -5.56
N LYS A 160 -14.74 -7.53 -5.72
CA LYS A 160 -15.56 -8.07 -4.61
C LYS A 160 -14.92 -9.28 -3.94
N PHE A 161 -13.91 -9.91 -4.52
CA PHE A 161 -13.30 -11.09 -3.89
C PHE A 161 -12.44 -10.69 -2.70
N SER A 162 -12.66 -11.34 -1.56
CA SER A 162 -11.94 -11.08 -0.31
C SER A 162 -10.71 -11.99 -0.14
N ALA A 163 -10.02 -12.31 -1.24
CA ALA A 163 -8.85 -13.21 -1.21
C ALA A 163 -7.52 -12.46 -1.05
N SER A 164 -7.49 -11.17 -1.38
CA SER A 164 -6.27 -10.36 -1.36
C SER A 164 -6.20 -9.49 -0.11
N GLU A 165 -4.99 -9.03 0.20
CA GLU A 165 -4.71 -8.14 1.32
C GLU A 165 -4.69 -6.67 0.88
N LEU A 166 -4.97 -5.77 1.82
CA LEU A 166 -4.69 -4.34 1.67
C LEU A 166 -3.30 -4.07 2.24
N ARG A 167 -2.32 -3.84 1.37
CA ARG A 167 -0.95 -3.52 1.75
C ARG A 167 -0.70 -2.02 1.56
N PRO A 168 -0.84 -1.20 2.61
CA PRO A 168 -0.78 0.24 2.47
C PRO A 168 0.63 0.75 2.21
N VAL A 169 0.68 1.87 1.50
CA VAL A 169 1.83 2.76 1.37
C VAL A 169 1.53 4.04 2.12
N ILE A 170 2.55 4.57 2.79
CA ILE A 170 2.55 5.88 3.44
C ILE A 170 3.77 6.69 3.01
N LEU A 171 3.74 8.00 3.25
CA LEU A 171 4.88 8.89 3.09
C LEU A 171 5.22 9.51 4.45
N LEU A 172 6.42 9.24 4.96
CA LEU A 172 6.90 9.82 6.23
C LEU A 172 7.80 11.02 5.97
N ALA A 173 7.59 12.12 6.69
CA ALA A 173 8.43 13.31 6.61
C ALA A 173 9.88 12.98 7.04
N PRO A 174 10.92 13.64 6.49
CA PRO A 174 12.33 13.25 6.70
C PRO A 174 12.78 13.21 8.16
N GLU A 175 12.18 14.07 8.99
CA GLU A 175 12.48 14.20 10.42
C GLU A 175 11.63 13.28 11.31
N SER A 176 10.80 12.43 10.72
CA SER A 176 10.00 11.46 11.45
C SER A 176 10.87 10.47 12.20
N GLU A 177 10.52 10.21 13.45
CA GLU A 177 11.20 9.24 14.29
C GLU A 177 10.65 7.84 14.08
N VAL A 178 11.55 6.90 13.82
CA VAL A 178 11.26 5.48 13.61
C VAL A 178 12.28 4.62 14.37
N GLU A 179 11.98 3.34 14.49
CA GLU A 179 12.87 2.35 15.09
C GLU A 179 13.49 1.49 13.99
N LYS A 180 14.82 1.49 13.87
CA LYS A 180 15.49 0.61 12.90
C LYS A 180 15.43 -0.83 13.41
N GLU A 181 15.02 -1.76 12.58
CA GLU A 181 15.19 -3.17 12.90
C GLU A 181 16.69 -3.51 12.86
N VAL A 182 17.21 -3.98 13.98
CA VAL A 182 18.53 -4.60 14.01
C VAL A 182 18.33 -6.01 13.48
N GLN A 183 18.90 -6.31 12.31
CA GLN A 183 19.06 -7.69 11.87
C GLN A 183 19.90 -8.39 12.94
N THR A 184 19.26 -9.24 13.74
CA THR A 184 19.99 -10.21 14.54
C THR A 184 20.46 -11.24 13.54
N GLU A 185 21.74 -11.17 13.16
CA GLU A 185 22.41 -12.31 12.54
C GLU A 185 22.21 -13.48 13.51
N ASP A 186 21.37 -14.44 13.11
CA ASP A 186 21.33 -15.72 13.80
C ASP A 186 22.75 -16.27 13.80
N ALA A 187 23.33 -16.29 14.99
CA ALA A 187 24.54 -17.03 15.28
C ALA A 187 24.25 -18.51 14.96
N GLN A 188 24.63 -18.94 13.76
CA GLN A 188 24.76 -20.36 13.45
C GLN A 188 25.93 -20.89 14.29
N ALA A 189 25.58 -21.47 15.44
CA ALA A 189 26.41 -22.39 16.21
C ALA A 189 26.08 -23.84 15.82
#